data_AF-A0A7W9GRT7-F1
#
_entry.id   AF-A0A7W9GRT7-F1
#
_cell.length_a   1.000
_cell.length_b   1.000
_cell.length_c   1.000
_cell.angle_alpha   90.00
_cell.angle_beta   90.00
_cell.angle_gamma   90.00
#
_symmetry.space_group_name_H-M   'P 1'
#
loop_
_entity.id
_entity.type
_entity.pdbx_description
1 polymer ?
#
loop_
_entity_poly.entity_id
_entity_poly.type
_entity_poly.pdbx_seq_one_letter_code
_entity_poly.pdbx_strand_id
1 'polypeptide(L)' 'MTWPLAAKIRYVDETLVWLADYRRRCDDPGEQLRIYAAIDGWLDERIDLMRRADRQGLAHLPGGIDGGTDGARPGHAGQA' A
#
# COMPACT_ATOMS: atom_id res chain seq x y z
N MET A 1 8.84 -13.33 16.08
CA MET A 1 7.49 -12.73 16.22
C MET A 1 7.04 -12.21 14.86
N THR A 2 5.97 -12.75 14.30
CA THR A 2 5.41 -12.28 13.01
C THR A 2 4.40 -11.18 13.29
N TRP A 3 4.70 -9.94 12.86
CA TRP A 3 3.73 -8.85 12.95
C TRP A 3 2.61 -9.05 11.91
N PRO A 4 1.35 -8.71 12.24
CA PRO A 4 0.31 -8.60 11.24
C PRO A 4 0.72 -7.64 10.12
N LEU A 5 0.44 -8.01 8.86
CA LEU A 5 0.89 -7.23 7.70
C LEU A 5 0.37 -5.79 7.74
N ALA A 6 -0.90 -5.59 8.09
CA ALA A 6 -1.50 -4.28 8.25
C ALA A 6 -0.82 -3.43 9.36
N ALA A 7 -0.41 -4.06 10.47
CA ALA A 7 0.31 -3.37 11.54
C ALA A 7 1.70 -2.93 11.07
N LYS A 8 2.38 -3.77 10.26
CA LYS A 8 3.67 -3.42 9.68
C LYS A 8 3.57 -2.28 8.67
N ILE A 9 2.55 -2.28 7.79
CA ILE A 9 2.30 -1.18 6.86
C ILE A 9 2.07 0.13 7.60
N ARG A 10 1.22 0.12 8.64
CA ARG A 10 0.99 1.30 9.49
C ARG A 10 2.26 1.83 10.13
N TYR A 11 3.11 0.95 10.65
CA TYR A 11 4.38 1.36 11.24
C TYR A 11 5.32 2.02 10.22
N VAL A 12 5.37 1.50 8.99
CA VAL A 12 6.13 2.12 7.90
C VAL A 12 5.57 3.50 7.56
N ASP A 13 4.25 3.63 7.45
CA ASP A 13 3.59 4.92 7.18
C ASP A 13 3.90 5.96 8.29
N GLU A 14 3.80 5.56 9.56
CA GLU A 14 4.13 6.42 10.72
C GLU A 14 5.62 6.83 10.70
N THR A 15 6.51 5.92 10.33
CA THR A 15 7.95 6.19 10.23
C THR A 15 8.26 7.17 9.10
N LEU A 16 7.61 7.03 7.95
CA LEU A 16 7.76 7.94 6.82
C LEU A 16 7.30 9.37 7.17
N VAL A 17 6.18 9.50 7.88
CA VAL A 17 5.69 10.80 8.37
C VAL A 17 6.71 11.42 9.33
N TRP A 18 7.22 10.65 10.28
CA TRP A 18 8.22 11.13 11.23
C TRP A 18 9.51 11.59 10.53
N LEU A 19 10.02 10.84 9.55
CA LEU A 19 11.19 11.22 8.78
C LEU A 19 10.96 12.48 7.96
N ALA A 20 9.78 12.63 7.36
CA ALA A 20 9.42 13.84 6.62
C ALA A 20 9.41 15.09 7.52
N ASP A 21 8.88 14.97 8.74
CA ASP A 21 8.88 16.05 9.72
C ASP A 21 10.25 16.29 10.34
N TYR A 22 11.06 15.24 10.53
CA TYR A 22 12.44 15.37 11.00
C TYR A 22 13.30 16.12 9.99
N ARG A 23 13.17 15.78 8.70
CA ARG A 23 13.85 16.47 7.60
C ARG A 23 13.60 17.98 7.59
N ARG A 24 12.37 18.42 7.84
CA ARG A 24 12.01 19.85 7.87
C ARG A 24 12.70 20.63 8.99
N ARG A 25 13.11 19.94 10.06
CA ARG A 25 13.78 20.54 11.23
C ARG A 25 15.30 20.38 11.18
N CYS A 26 15.83 19.70 10.15
CA CYS A 26 17.23 19.37 10.04
C CYS A 26 17.89 20.25 8.98
N ASP A 27 18.78 21.15 9.41
CA ASP A 27 19.53 22.04 8.51
C ASP A 27 20.90 21.48 8.11
N ASP A 28 21.34 20.36 8.71
CA ASP A 28 22.60 19.71 8.36
C ASP A 28 22.48 18.97 7.02
N PRO A 29 23.26 19.35 5.98
CA PRO A 29 23.16 18.72 4.67
C PRO A 29 23.51 17.22 4.66
N GLY A 30 24.45 16.79 5.52
CA GLY A 30 24.84 15.40 5.61
C GLY A 30 23.74 14.53 6.20
N GLU A 31 23.07 15.03 7.24
CA GLU A 31 21.93 14.40 7.87
C GLU A 31 20.72 14.40 6.95
N GLN A 32 20.46 15.49 6.19
CA GLN A 32 19.42 15.48 5.16
C GLN A 32 19.61 14.36 4.14
N LEU A 33 20.84 14.14 3.65
CA LEU A 33 21.14 13.03 2.73
C LEU A 33 20.84 11.67 3.35
N ARG A 34 21.18 11.47 4.64
CA ARG A 34 20.84 10.23 5.35
C ARG A 34 19.34 10.05 5.50
N ILE A 35 18.61 11.13 5.78
CA ILE A 35 17.15 11.10 5.89
C ILE A 35 16.51 10.74 4.54
N TYR A 36 16.98 11.31 3.42
CA TYR A 36 16.49 10.93 2.10
C TYR A 36 16.75 9.46 1.80
N ALA A 37 17.97 8.96 2.02
CA ALA A 37 18.29 7.56 1.83
C ALA A 37 17.45 6.63 2.72
N ALA A 38 17.14 7.04 3.95
CA ALA A 38 16.26 6.30 4.83
C ALA A 38 14.81 6.29 4.32
N ILE A 39 14.29 7.44 3.86
CA ILE A 39 12.95 7.55 3.27
C ILE A 39 12.83 6.61 2.06
N ASP A 40 13.80 6.61 1.15
CA ASP A 40 13.79 5.75 -0.03
C ASP A 40 13.71 4.27 0.37
N GLY A 41 14.53 3.83 1.34
CA GLY A 41 14.48 2.46 1.84
C GLY A 41 13.14 2.07 2.49
N TRP A 42 12.49 3.00 3.20
CA TRP A 42 11.17 2.75 3.78
C TRP A 42 10.06 2.73 2.72
N LEU A 43 10.17 3.52 1.65
CA LEU A 43 9.24 3.48 0.52
C LEU A 43 9.32 2.15 -0.23
N ASP A 44 10.52 1.64 -0.43
CA ASP A 44 10.73 0.32 -1.04
C ASP A 44 10.09 -0.80 -0.19
N GLU A 45 10.32 -0.78 1.13
CA GLU A 45 9.68 -1.73 2.05
C GLU A 45 8.14 -1.60 2.00
N ARG A 46 7.60 -0.37 1.92
CA ARG A 46 6.17 -0.14 1.79
C ARG A 46 5.60 -0.78 0.53
N ILE A 47 6.26 -0.59 -0.61
CA ILE A 47 5.85 -1.18 -1.90
C ILE A 47 5.85 -2.71 -1.79
N ASP A 48 6.88 -3.29 -1.19
CA ASP A 48 6.96 -4.73 -0.99
C ASP A 48 5.88 -5.28 -0.06
N LEU A 49 5.53 -4.54 0.99
CA LEU A 49 4.41 -4.90 1.87
C LEU A 49 3.06 -4.79 1.15
N MET A 50 2.86 -3.76 0.33
CA MET A 50 1.65 -3.61 -0.48
C MET A 50 1.51 -4.75 -1.49
N ARG A 51 2.59 -5.13 -2.16
CA ARG A 51 2.62 -6.29 -3.08
C ARG A 51 2.31 -7.60 -2.34
N ARG A 52 2.78 -7.77 -1.11
CA ARG A 52 2.45 -8.92 -0.27
C ARG A 52 0.98 -8.91 0.14
N ALA A 53 0.42 -7.74 0.47
CA ALA A 53 -0.98 -7.59 0.85
C ALA A 53 -1.90 -7.93 -0.32
N ASP A 54 -1.56 -7.48 -1.52
CA ASP A 54 -2.28 -7.80 -2.76
C ASP A 54 -2.29 -9.31 -3.03
N ARG A 55 -1.11 -9.97 -2.95
CA ARG A 55 -1.02 -11.44 -3.07
C ARG A 55 -1.81 -12.21 -2.01
N GLN A 56 -2.04 -11.62 -0.84
CA GLN A 56 -2.82 -12.23 0.23
C GLN A 56 -4.32 -11.92 0.15
N GLY A 57 -4.76 -11.20 -0.89
CA GLY A 57 -6.16 -10.75 -1.04
C GLY A 57 -6.57 -9.69 -0.02
N LEU A 58 -5.61 -9.09 0.69
CA LEU A 58 -5.85 -8.06 1.71
C LEU A 58 -5.94 -6.65 1.11
N ALA A 59 -5.65 -6.48 -0.19
CA ALA A 59 -5.75 -5.20 -0.88
C ALA A 59 -7.20 -4.73 -1.13
N HIS A 60 -8.21 -5.57 -0.84
CA HIS A 60 -9.62 -5.30 -1.16
C HIS A 60 -10.58 -5.32 0.06
N LEU A 61 -10.18 -4.85 1.23
CA LEU A 61 -11.18 -4.45 2.24
C LEU A 61 -11.09 -2.96 2.51
N PRO A 62 -12.21 -2.26 2.22
CA PRO A 62 -13.15 -2.05 3.32
C PRO A 62 -14.61 -2.30 2.93
N GLY A 63 -15.27 -3.18 3.69
CA GLY A 63 -16.70 -3.11 4.02
C GLY A 63 -17.76 -3.09 2.92
N GLY A 64 -18.44 -4.23 2.77
CA GLY A 64 -19.85 -4.28 2.31
C GLY A 64 -20.04 -4.77 0.87
N ILE A 65 -20.81 -5.86 0.75
CA ILE A 65 -21.66 -6.31 -0.37
C ILE A 65 -21.25 -5.81 -1.78
N ASP A 66 -20.88 -6.68 -2.71
CA ASP A 66 -21.87 -7.33 -3.55
C ASP A 66 -21.39 -8.72 -4.02
N GLY A 67 -21.95 -9.75 -3.38
CA GLY A 67 -22.16 -11.02 -4.06
C GLY A 67 -23.29 -10.82 -5.06
N GLY A 68 -22.94 -10.68 -6.34
CA GLY A 68 -23.89 -10.56 -7.44
C GLY A 68 -23.48 -11.48 -8.59
N THR A 69 -23.87 -12.74 -8.49
CA THR A 69 -23.95 -13.67 -9.62
C THR A 69 -24.94 -13.13 -10.66
N ASP A 70 -24.51 -12.90 -11.90
CA ASP A 70 -25.29 -13.25 -13.11
C ASP A 70 -24.44 -12.96 -14.35
N GLY A 71 -24.21 -13.87 -15.30
CA GLY A 71 -25.00 -15.05 -15.60
C GLY A 71 -26.00 -14.86 -16.74
N ALA A 72 -25.86 -13.87 -17.64
CA ALA A 72 -26.61 -13.89 -18.90
C ALA A 72 -26.04 -12.96 -19.98
N ARG A 73 -25.45 -13.53 -21.04
CA ARG A 73 -25.28 -12.83 -22.32
C ARG A 73 -26.32 -13.41 -23.28
N PRO A 74 -27.43 -12.71 -23.58
CA PRO A 74 -28.45 -13.24 -24.48
C PRO A 74 -27.94 -13.18 -25.93
N GLY A 75 -28.12 -14.30 -26.64
CA GLY A 75 -27.91 -14.39 -28.06
C GLY A 75 -28.90 -13.49 -28.80
N HIS A 76 -28.40 -12.65 -29.69
CA HIS A 76 -29.22 -12.10 -30.76
C HIS A 76 -29.08 -13.01 -31.98
N ALA A 77 -30.16 -13.76 -32.19
CA ALA A 77 -30.47 -14.44 -33.42
C ALA A 77 -30.44 -13.44 -34.59
N GLY A 78 -29.78 -13.84 -35.68
CA GLY A 78 -29.95 -13.21 -36.98
C GLY A 78 -31.41 -13.31 -37.40
N GLN A 79 -31.96 -12.19 -37.88
CA GLN A 79 -33.22 -12.17 -38.60
C GLN A 79 -32.93 -12.00 -40.09
N ALA A 80 -33.79 -12.66 -40.85
CA ALA A 80 -33.79 -12.90 -42.29
C ALA A 80 -34.06 -11.67 -43.14
#